data_AF-A0A5D4HCP8-F1
#
_entry.id   AF-A0A5D4HCP8-F1
#
_cell.length_a   1.000
_cell.length_b   1.000
_cell.length_c   1.000
_cell.angle_alpha   90.00
_cell.angle_beta   90.00
_cell.angle_gamma   90.00
#
_symmetry.space_group_name_H-M   'P 1'
#
loop_
_entity.id
_entity.type
_entity.pdbx_description
1 polymer ?
#
loop_
_entity_poly.entity_id
_entity_poly.type
_entity_poly.pdbx_seq_one_letter_code
_entity_poly.pdbx_strand_id
1 'polypeptide(L)'
;RWPAPDGSCREGPGVAVRNLTQLFQLIALGRATVVLPASAAVDLRRDLVAVPVTDAPPVTTVLAWLPESRSRPVADLVRVAATA
;
A
#
# COMPACT_ATOMS: atom_id res chain seq x y z
N ARG A 1 3.77 -2.26 -12.01
CA ARG A 1 2.89 -3.42 -11.72
C ARG A 1 3.24 -3.97 -10.37
N TRP A 2 2.24 -4.11 -9.50
CA TRP A 2 2.41 -4.59 -8.12
C TRP A 2 2.24 -6.12 -8.08
N PRO A 3 3.03 -6.86 -7.28
CA PRO A 3 2.86 -8.29 -7.14
C PRO A 3 1.54 -8.61 -6.44
N ALA A 4 0.92 -9.70 -6.88
CA ALA A 4 -0.16 -10.33 -6.15
C ALA A 4 0.35 -10.88 -4.79
N PRO A 5 -0.54 -11.24 -3.87
CA PRO A 5 -0.14 -11.77 -2.56
C PRO A 5 0.76 -13.01 -2.62
N ASP A 6 0.66 -13.78 -3.70
CA ASP A 6 1.51 -14.96 -3.98
C ASP A 6 2.88 -14.58 -4.58
N GLY A 7 3.18 -13.29 -4.72
CA GLY A 7 4.41 -12.76 -5.30
C GLY A 7 4.44 -12.75 -6.84
N SER A 8 3.42 -13.29 -7.50
CA SER A 8 3.32 -13.29 -8.96
C SER A 8 3.01 -11.88 -9.47
N CYS A 9 3.53 -11.53 -10.64
CA CYS A 9 3.22 -10.26 -11.29
C CYS A 9 2.63 -10.56 -12.66
N ARG A 10 1.35 -10.26 -12.84
CA ARG A 10 0.65 -10.49 -14.11
C ARG A 10 1.44 -9.87 -15.27
N GLU A 11 1.54 -10.57 -16.40
CA GLU A 11 2.18 -10.01 -17.59
C GLU A 11 1.44 -8.76 -18.10
N GLY A 12 2.20 -7.83 -18.69
CA GLY A 12 1.65 -6.59 -19.23
C GLY A 12 2.66 -5.45 -19.30
N PRO A 13 2.23 -4.27 -19.78
CA PRO A 13 3.09 -3.09 -19.84
C PRO A 13 3.40 -2.53 -18.44
N GLY A 14 4.57 -1.91 -18.30
CA GLY A 14 5.03 -1.25 -17.07
C GLY A 14 5.95 -2.09 -16.18
N VAL A 15 6.83 -1.43 -15.42
CA VAL A 15 7.85 -2.08 -14.59
C VAL A 15 7.22 -2.88 -13.46
N ALA A 16 7.67 -4.12 -13.25
CA ALA A 16 7.31 -4.90 -12.07
C ALA A 16 8.04 -4.33 -10.85
N VAL A 17 7.29 -3.98 -9.81
CA VAL A 17 7.81 -3.31 -8.62
C VAL A 17 7.56 -4.17 -7.40
N ARG A 18 8.57 -4.37 -6.55
CA ARG A 18 8.49 -5.30 -5.42
C ARG A 18 8.08 -4.62 -4.11
N ASN A 19 8.38 -3.34 -3.95
CA ASN A 19 8.07 -2.56 -2.75
C ASN A 19 8.01 -1.06 -3.06
N LEU A 20 7.53 -0.27 -2.08
CA LEU A 20 7.40 1.19 -2.21
C LEU A 20 8.76 1.89 -2.38
N THR A 21 9.83 1.41 -1.75
CA THR A 21 11.17 2.01 -1.90
C THR A 21 11.65 1.97 -3.35
N GLN A 22 11.57 0.80 -3.99
CA GLN A 22 11.90 0.62 -5.40
C GLN A 22 10.99 1.46 -6.29
N LEU A 23 9.69 1.52 -5.98
CA LEU A 23 8.73 2.34 -6.72
C LEU A 23 9.12 3.82 -6.72
N PHE A 24 9.42 4.37 -5.54
CA PHE A 24 9.80 5.75 -5.37
C PHE A 24 11.12 6.10 -6.07
N GLN A 25 12.08 5.18 -6.11
CA GLN A 25 13.29 5.36 -6.92
C GLN A 25 12.99 5.42 -8.43
N LEU A 26 12.09 4.57 -8.92
CA LEU A 26 11.69 4.59 -10.33
C LEU A 26 10.94 5.87 -10.71
N ILE A 27 10.10 6.40 -9.81
CA ILE A 27 9.40 7.68 -10.03
C ILE A 27 10.41 8.83 -10.05
N ALA A 28 11.38 8.86 -9.12
CA ALA A 28 12.44 9.87 -9.10
C ALA A 28 13.28 9.88 -10.38
N LEU A 29 13.47 8.71 -11.02
CA LEU A 29 14.13 8.57 -12.31
C LEU A 29 13.23 8.92 -13.52
N GLY A 30 11.99 9.36 -13.30
CA GLY A 30 11.02 9.66 -14.37
C GLY A 30 10.52 8.42 -15.13
N ARG A 31 10.62 7.23 -14.53
CA ARG A 31 10.30 5.94 -15.18
C ARG A 31 8.91 5.41 -14.84
N ALA A 32 8.22 6.01 -13.86
CA ALA A 32 6.92 5.56 -13.39
C ALA A 32 6.11 6.70 -12.75
N THR A 33 4.81 6.48 -12.64
CA THR A 33 3.88 7.23 -11.78
C THR A 33 2.99 6.22 -11.07
N VAL A 34 2.46 6.56 -9.89
CA VAL A 34 1.57 5.68 -9.13
C VAL A 34 0.46 6.47 -8.43
N VAL A 35 -0.71 5.84 -8.30
CA VAL A 35 -1.77 6.28 -7.39
C VAL A 35 -1.69 5.43 -6.12
N LEU A 36 -1.56 6.07 -4.95
CA LEU A 36 -1.45 5.43 -3.65
C LEU A 36 -2.43 6.06 -2.65
N PRO A 37 -2.80 5.35 -1.57
CA PRO A 37 -3.56 5.95 -0.47
C PRO A 37 -2.78 7.13 0.14
N ALA A 38 -3.49 8.14 0.63
CA ALA A 38 -2.86 9.31 1.25
C ALA A 38 -1.90 8.95 2.41
N SER A 39 -2.21 7.90 3.18
CA SER A 39 -1.36 7.39 4.27
C SER A 39 0.01 6.90 3.81
N ALA A 40 0.17 6.52 2.53
CA ALA A 40 1.46 6.10 1.98
C ALA A 40 2.38 7.27 1.59
N ALA A 41 1.85 8.51 1.61
CA ALA A 41 2.59 9.72 1.25
C ALA A 41 3.11 10.51 2.47
N VAL A 42 2.96 9.99 3.69
CA VAL A 42 3.30 10.70 4.95
C VAL A 42 4.78 11.04 5.06
N ASP A 43 5.67 10.21 4.52
CA ASP A 43 7.13 10.44 4.50
C ASP A 43 7.67 10.39 3.07
N LEU A 44 7.07 11.20 2.20
CA LEU A 44 7.45 11.24 0.79
C LEU A 44 8.85 11.86 0.64
N ARG A 45 9.70 11.23 -0.17
CA ARG A 45 11.03 11.76 -0.49
C ARG A 45 10.93 13.14 -1.14
N ARG A 46 11.94 13.99 -0.89
CA ARG A 46 12.00 15.38 -1.40
C ARG A 46 12.02 15.50 -2.92
N ASP A 47 12.42 14.45 -3.62
CA ASP A 47 12.46 14.39 -5.09
C ASP A 47 11.15 13.90 -5.71
N LEU A 48 10.10 13.76 -4.91
CA LEU A 48 8.78 13.32 -5.34
C LEU A 48 7.71 14.34 -4.95
N VAL A 49 6.66 14.41 -5.75
CA VAL A 49 5.48 15.24 -5.49
C VAL A 49 4.24 14.36 -5.47
N ALA A 50 3.37 14.57 -4.47
CA ALA A 50 2.05 13.97 -4.43
C ALA A 50 1.02 14.94 -4.98
N VAL A 51 0.17 14.47 -5.89
CA VAL A 51 -0.97 15.22 -6.42
C VAL A 51 -2.25 14.58 -5.89
N PRO A 52 -3.15 15.34 -5.25
CA PRO A 52 -4.41 14.79 -4.75
C PRO A 52 -5.27 14.24 -5.90
N VAL A 53 -5.76 13.01 -5.73
CA VAL A 53 -6.76 12.38 -6.61
C VAL A 53 -8.09 12.35 -5.85
N THR A 54 -9.01 13.24 -6.20
CA THR A 54 -10.22 13.51 -5.41
C THR A 54 -11.39 12.57 -5.71
N ASP A 55 -11.34 11.86 -6.84
CA ASP A 55 -12.37 10.98 -7.35
C ASP A 55 -12.03 9.49 -7.20
N ALA A 56 -10.90 9.17 -6.55
CA ALA A 56 -10.51 7.80 -6.28
C ALA A 56 -11.47 7.12 -5.26
N PRO A 57 -11.79 5.83 -5.44
CA PRO A 57 -12.52 5.08 -4.43
C PRO A 57 -11.68 4.97 -3.15
N PRO A 58 -12.34 4.89 -1.97
CA PRO A 58 -11.62 4.74 -0.71
C PRO A 58 -10.84 3.43 -0.66
N VAL A 59 -9.65 3.49 -0.07
CA VAL A 59 -8.84 2.31 0.20
C VAL A 59 -9.09 1.84 1.63
N THR A 60 -9.60 0.63 1.79
CA THR A 60 -9.88 0.03 3.10
C THR A 60 -8.67 -0.78 3.57
N THR A 61 -8.13 -0.43 4.73
CA THR A 61 -7.17 -1.28 5.45
C THR A 61 -7.94 -2.25 6.34
N VAL A 62 -7.60 -3.54 6.28
CA VAL A 62 -8.26 -4.60 7.04
C VAL A 62 -7.27 -5.33 7.94
N LEU A 63 -7.75 -5.78 9.10
CA LEU A 63 -7.08 -6.78 9.93
C LEU A 63 -7.70 -8.14 9.62
N ALA A 64 -6.87 -9.13 9.30
CA ALA A 64 -7.32 -10.49 8.99
C ALA A 64 -6.76 -11.50 10.00
N TRP A 65 -7.59 -12.46 10.41
CA TRP A 65 -7.24 -13.55 11.29
C TRP A 65 -8.00 -14.83 10.90
N LEU A 66 -7.51 -15.99 11.32
CA LEU A 66 -8.25 -17.24 11.16
C LEU A 66 -9.56 -17.17 11.97
N PRO A 67 -10.71 -17.59 11.41
CA PRO A 67 -12.00 -17.50 12.11
C PRO A 67 -12.01 -18.15 13.50
N GLU A 68 -11.24 -19.22 13.69
CA GLU A 68 -11.14 -19.99 14.92
C GLU A 68 -10.14 -19.40 15.93
N SER A 69 -9.47 -18.29 15.60
CA SER A 69 -8.46 -17.68 16.46
C SER A 69 -9.04 -17.22 17.80
N ARG A 70 -8.40 -17.65 18.90
CA ARG A 70 -8.69 -17.21 20.28
C ARG A 70 -7.55 -16.39 20.90
N SER A 71 -6.67 -15.85 20.06
CA SER A 71 -5.50 -15.06 20.51
C SER A 71 -5.93 -13.75 21.18
N ARG A 72 -5.61 -13.60 22.48
CA ARG A 72 -5.88 -12.35 23.22
C ARG A 72 -5.13 -11.15 22.60
N PRO A 73 -3.84 -11.23 22.24
CA PRO A 73 -3.15 -10.13 21.56
C PRO A 73 -3.83 -9.64 20.28
N VAL A 74 -4.40 -10.54 19.48
CA VAL A 74 -5.16 -10.15 18.27
C VAL A 74 -6.44 -9.41 18.65
N ALA A 75 -7.18 -9.91 19.65
CA ALA A 75 -8.39 -9.26 20.11
C ALA A 75 -8.11 -7.86 20.70
N ASP A 76 -7.01 -7.70 21.43
CA ASP A 76 -6.56 -6.39 21.94
C ASP A 76 -6.22 -5.44 20.80
N LEU A 77 -5.45 -5.90 19.80
CA LEU A 77 -5.12 -5.08 18.62
C LEU A 77 -6.37 -4.62 17.86
N VAL A 78 -7.33 -5.52 17.62
CA VAL A 78 -8.57 -5.19 16.92
C VAL A 78 -9.39 -4.15 17.71
N ARG A 79 -9.46 -4.27 19.04
CA ARG A 79 -10.14 -3.27 19.88
C ARG A 79 -9.51 -1.90 19.76
N VAL A 80 -8.18 -1.81 19.83
CA VAL A 80 -7.45 -0.53 19.67
C VAL A 80 -7.68 0.04 18.27
N ALA A 81 -7.56 -0.79 17.23
CA ALA A 81 -7.74 -0.37 15.85
C ALA A 81 -9.18 0.10 15.53
N ALA A 82 -10.19 -0.47 16.19
CA ALA A 82 -11.59 -0.07 16.01
C ALA A 82 -11.94 1.28 16.66
N THR A 83 -11.05 1.82 17.48
CA THR A 83 -11.20 3.15 18.12
C THR A 83 -10.33 4.24 17.48
N ALA A 84 -9.48 3.86 16.51
CA ALA A 84 -8.65 4.77 15.73
C ALA A 84 -9.43 5.33 14.54
#